data_AF-A0A1J5T9I6-F1
#
_entry.id   AF-A0A1J5T9I6-F1
#
_cell.length_a   1.000
_cell.length_b   1.000
_cell.length_c   1.000
_cell.angle_alpha   90.00
_cell.angle_beta   90.00
_cell.angle_gamma   90.00
#
_symmetry.space_group_name_H-M   'P 1'
#
loop_
_entity.id
_entity.type
_entity.pdbx_description
1 polymer ?
#
loop_
_entity_poly.entity_id
_entity_poly.type
_entity_poly.pdbx_seq_one_letter_code
_entity_poly.pdbx_strand_id
1 'polypeptide(L)'
;MKSFLIVCLTVFFSLLTFKSYCNDPEKLLGVKLDFDKKEITIIVATNGCTQKNDFKLEMKKDTLTITRIKRDECKAMPSEISFSYSLQEAGINPNKPFVIKNSYLCNPFMAGIK
;
A
#
# COMPACT_ATOMS: atom_id res chain seq x y z
N MET A 1 34.46 -36.17 -12.16
CA MET A 1 33.11 -36.08 -11.54
C MET A 1 32.96 -35.02 -10.42
N LYS A 2 33.96 -34.16 -10.14
CA LYS A 2 33.80 -33.08 -9.13
C LYS A 2 33.36 -31.73 -9.72
N SER A 3 33.68 -31.46 -10.99
CA SER A 3 33.35 -30.17 -11.64
C SER A 3 31.87 -29.99 -12.02
N PHE A 4 31.12 -31.09 -12.25
CA PHE A 4 29.69 -30.98 -12.61
C PHE A 4 28.78 -30.60 -11.43
N LEU A 5 29.17 -30.94 -10.19
CA LEU A 5 28.39 -30.61 -8.99
C LEU A 5 28.45 -29.11 -8.65
N ILE A 6 29.58 -28.45 -8.97
CA ILE A 6 29.82 -27.04 -8.65
C ILE A 6 28.99 -26.13 -9.59
N VAL A 7 28.85 -26.51 -10.86
CA VAL A 7 28.08 -25.74 -11.85
C VAL A 7 26.60 -25.70 -11.50
N CYS A 8 26.01 -26.82 -11.06
CA CYS A 8 24.61 -26.86 -10.63
C CYS A 8 24.33 -25.99 -9.40
N LEU A 9 25.27 -25.91 -8.45
CA LEU A 9 25.10 -25.10 -7.24
C LEU A 9 25.13 -23.60 -7.55
N THR A 10 25.94 -23.18 -8.52
CA THR A 10 26.04 -21.77 -8.93
C THR A 10 24.86 -21.29 -9.76
N VAL A 11 24.26 -22.17 -10.59
CA VAL A 11 23.07 -21.83 -11.40
C VAL A 11 21.81 -21.70 -10.53
N PHE A 12 21.71 -22.46 -9.44
CA PHE A 12 20.59 -22.37 -8.51
C PHE A 12 20.61 -21.08 -7.68
N PHE A 13 21.81 -20.56 -7.36
CA PHE A 13 21.95 -19.33 -6.56
C PHE A 13 21.64 -18.05 -7.35
N SER A 14 21.79 -18.07 -8.67
CA SER A 14 21.48 -16.91 -9.54
C SER A 14 19.99 -16.65 -9.79
N LEU A 15 19.09 -17.57 -9.41
CA LEU A 15 17.64 -17.43 -9.63
C LEU A 15 16.89 -16.77 -8.44
N LEU A 16 17.58 -16.44 -7.34
CA LEU A 16 16.98 -15.84 -6.15
C LEU A 16 17.12 -14.31 -6.11
N THR A 17 17.14 -13.64 -7.26
CA THR A 17 16.96 -12.19 -7.30
C THR A 17 15.48 -11.87 -7.05
N PHE A 18 15.08 -11.85 -5.78
CA PHE A 18 13.80 -11.29 -5.35
C PHE A 18 13.71 -9.84 -5.88
N LYS A 19 12.82 -9.59 -6.84
CA LYS A 19 12.43 -8.23 -7.19
C LYS A 19 11.87 -7.58 -5.94
N SER A 20 12.63 -6.68 -5.30
CA SER A 20 12.07 -5.76 -4.32
C SER A 20 11.00 -4.93 -5.03
N TYR A 21 9.74 -5.19 -4.73
CA TYR A 21 8.67 -4.31 -5.12
C TYR A 21 8.93 -2.99 -4.39
N CYS A 22 9.31 -1.95 -5.14
CA CYS A 22 9.31 -0.60 -4.60
C CYS A 22 7.83 -0.25 -4.37
N ASN A 23 7.44 -0.37 -3.11
CA ASN A 23 6.11 -0.09 -2.63
C ASN A 23 5.96 1.44 -2.65
N ASP A 24 5.63 1.98 -3.83
CA ASP A 24 5.34 3.40 -4.00
C ASP A 24 4.11 3.79 -3.16
N PRO A 25 4.08 5.01 -2.59
CA PRO A 25 2.90 5.50 -1.88
C PRO A 25 1.65 5.42 -2.76
N GLU A 26 0.56 4.91 -2.20
CA GLU A 26 -0.72 4.80 -2.90
C GLU A 26 -1.25 6.20 -3.29
N LYS A 27 -1.87 6.30 -4.46
CA LYS A 27 -2.65 7.48 -4.86
C LYS A 27 -4.02 7.42 -4.17
N LEU A 28 -4.29 8.33 -3.24
CA LEU A 28 -5.54 8.35 -2.47
C LEU A 28 -6.58 9.22 -3.17
N LEU A 29 -7.86 8.88 -3.02
CA LEU A 29 -8.96 9.77 -3.40
C LEU A 29 -9.31 10.75 -2.28
N GLY A 30 -8.98 10.37 -1.03
CA GLY A 30 -9.19 11.21 0.13
C GLY A 30 -8.80 10.51 1.41
N VAL A 31 -8.76 11.29 2.49
CA VAL A 31 -8.57 10.81 3.86
C VAL A 31 -9.55 11.55 4.75
N LYS A 32 -10.13 10.83 5.71
CA LYS A 32 -10.98 11.40 6.77
C LYS A 32 -10.39 11.02 8.11
N LEU A 33 -10.40 11.96 9.05
CA LEU A 33 -10.06 11.72 10.45
C LEU A 33 -11.32 11.85 11.29
N ASP A 34 -11.64 10.83 12.07
CA ASP A 34 -12.73 10.81 13.03
C ASP A 34 -12.12 10.77 14.44
N PHE A 35 -12.12 11.92 15.12
CA PHE A 35 -11.51 12.06 16.44
C PHE A 35 -12.32 11.40 17.55
N ASP A 36 -13.65 11.36 17.39
CA ASP A 36 -14.55 10.75 18.38
C ASP A 36 -14.35 9.23 18.38
N LYS A 37 -14.20 8.63 17.20
CA LYS A 37 -13.95 7.19 17.04
C LYS A 37 -12.48 6.81 17.12
N LYS A 38 -11.56 7.78 17.08
CA LYS A 38 -10.11 7.55 16.99
C LYS A 38 -9.77 6.68 15.78
N GLU A 39 -10.29 7.07 14.62
CA GLU A 39 -10.10 6.38 13.35
C GLU A 39 -9.57 7.32 12.27
N ILE A 40 -8.80 6.73 11.35
CA ILE A 40 -8.45 7.30 10.06
C ILE A 40 -9.08 6.45 8.96
N THR A 41 -9.85 7.07 8.08
CA THR A 41 -10.43 6.42 6.92
C THR A 41 -9.67 6.85 5.67
N ILE A 42 -9.13 5.89 4.92
CA ILE A 42 -8.57 6.13 3.60
C ILE A 42 -9.65 5.86 2.55
N ILE A 43 -9.67 6.69 1.50
CA ILE A 43 -10.56 6.52 0.35
C ILE A 43 -9.66 6.27 -0.86
N VAL A 44 -9.90 5.17 -1.55
CA VAL A 44 -9.06 4.67 -2.64
C VAL A 44 -9.91 4.20 -3.80
N ALA A 45 -9.33 4.16 -4.99
CA ALA A 45 -9.98 3.52 -6.12
C ALA A 45 -9.85 1.99 -6.04
N THR A 46 -10.87 1.31 -6.53
CA THR A 46 -10.93 -0.16 -6.64
C THR A 46 -11.48 -0.56 -8.00
N ASN A 47 -11.02 -1.69 -8.51
CA ASN A 47 -11.57 -2.38 -9.67
C ASN A 47 -12.35 -3.65 -9.26
N GLY A 48 -12.75 -3.72 -7.98
CA GLY A 48 -13.69 -4.71 -7.45
C GLY A 48 -13.11 -5.69 -6.45
N CYS A 49 -11.79 -5.73 -6.24
CA CYS A 49 -11.17 -6.73 -5.35
C CYS A 49 -10.26 -6.15 -4.28
N THR A 50 -10.15 -4.82 -4.19
CA THR A 50 -9.43 -4.15 -3.11
C THR A 50 -10.05 -4.46 -1.74
N GLN A 51 -9.22 -4.84 -0.77
CA GLN A 51 -9.60 -5.11 0.61
C GLN A 51 -8.78 -4.27 1.61
N LYS A 52 -9.24 -4.16 2.87
CA LYS A 52 -8.54 -3.42 3.94
C LYS A 52 -7.10 -3.91 4.14
N ASN A 53 -6.87 -5.22 4.08
CA ASN A 53 -5.56 -5.83 4.32
C ASN A 53 -4.60 -5.70 3.12
N ASP A 54 -5.07 -5.14 2.00
CA ASP A 54 -4.21 -4.87 0.84
C ASP A 54 -3.37 -3.60 1.03
N PHE A 55 -3.56 -2.88 2.14
CA PHE A 55 -2.82 -1.68 2.47
C PHE A 55 -1.99 -1.85 3.74
N LYS A 56 -0.79 -1.30 3.69
CA LYS A 56 0.08 -1.10 4.84
C LYS A 56 0.15 0.39 5.17
N LEU A 57 -0.16 0.73 6.42
CA LEU A 57 0.02 2.06 6.98
C LEU A 57 1.34 2.05 7.76
N GLU A 58 2.24 2.98 7.45
CA GLU A 58 3.54 3.07 8.11
C GLU A 58 3.80 4.51 8.56
N MET A 59 3.91 4.72 9.86
CA MET A 59 4.33 5.99 10.46
C MET A 59 5.85 6.01 10.61
N LYS A 60 6.52 6.97 9.96
CA LYS A 60 7.95 7.23 10.14
C LYS A 60 8.16 8.67 10.58
N LYS A 61 8.72 8.85 11.78
CA LYS A 61 8.80 10.15 12.47
C LYS A 61 7.38 10.71 12.61
N ASP A 62 7.04 11.74 11.86
CA ASP A 62 5.71 12.38 11.85
C ASP A 62 5.07 12.29 10.45
N THR A 63 5.47 11.31 9.64
CA THR A 63 4.97 11.12 8.28
C THR A 63 4.30 9.77 8.14
N LEU A 64 2.99 9.78 7.90
CA LEU A 64 2.20 8.62 7.54
C LEU A 64 2.35 8.36 6.03
N THR A 65 2.69 7.12 5.69
CA THR A 65 2.70 6.64 4.30
C THR A 65 1.77 5.44 4.20
N ILE A 66 0.79 5.52 3.29
CA ILE A 66 -0.11 4.42 2.96
C ILE A 66 0.40 3.77 1.68
N THR A 67 0.60 2.46 1.71
CA THR A 67 1.05 1.72 0.52
C THR A 67 0.14 0.55 0.25
N ARG A 68 -0.23 0.35 -1.01
CA ARG A 68 -0.92 -0.85 -1.47
C ARG A 68 0.09 -1.98 -1.65
N ILE A 69 0.00 -3.00 -0.79
CA ILE A 69 0.87 -4.19 -0.82
C ILE A 69 0.34 -5.29 -1.74
N LYS A 70 -0.96 -5.27 -2.06
CA LYS A 70 -1.58 -6.19 -3.01
C LYS A 70 -2.34 -5.42 -4.10
N ARG A 71 -2.02 -5.69 -5.36
CA ARG A 71 -2.67 -5.05 -6.49
C ARG A 71 -4.13 -5.48 -6.62
N ASP A 72 -4.96 -4.56 -7.07
CA ASP A 72 -6.32 -4.87 -7.51
C ASP A 72 -6.27 -5.31 -8.98
N GLU A 73 -6.38 -6.62 -9.19
CA GLU A 73 -6.32 -7.24 -10.52
C GLU A 73 -7.70 -7.50 -11.12
N CYS A 74 -8.76 -7.09 -10.42
CA CYS A 74 -10.11 -7.24 -10.92
C CYS A 74 -10.42 -6.22 -12.02
N LYS A 75 -11.46 -6.52 -12.80
CA LYS A 75 -11.81 -5.79 -14.03
C LYS A 75 -13.22 -5.19 -13.95
N ALA A 76 -13.73 -4.94 -12.75
CA ALA A 76 -14.97 -4.19 -12.60
C ALA A 76 -14.75 -2.72 -12.97
N MET A 77 -15.85 -2.01 -13.21
CA MET A 77 -15.79 -0.56 -13.42
C MET A 77 -15.13 0.12 -12.22
N PRO A 78 -14.14 1.01 -12.41
CA PRO A 78 -13.49 1.70 -11.31
C PRO A 78 -14.50 2.45 -10.44
N SER A 79 -14.36 2.30 -9.13
CA SER A 79 -15.19 2.97 -8.12
C SER A 79 -14.36 3.36 -6.90
N GLU A 80 -14.95 4.15 -6.01
CA GLU A 80 -14.35 4.47 -4.72
C GLU A 80 -14.73 3.43 -3.65
N ILE A 81 -13.78 3.13 -2.77
CA ILE A 81 -14.01 2.33 -1.56
C ILE A 81 -13.25 2.95 -0.39
N SER A 82 -13.79 2.79 0.82
CA SER A 82 -13.24 3.37 2.04
C SER A 82 -12.87 2.29 3.05
N PHE A 83 -11.73 2.46 3.71
CA PHE A 83 -11.29 1.59 4.80
C PHE A 83 -10.90 2.40 6.03
N SER A 84 -11.51 2.11 7.17
CA SER A 84 -11.16 2.71 8.46
C SER A 84 -10.10 1.87 9.18
N TYR A 85 -9.12 2.55 9.75
CA TYR A 85 -8.10 2.01 10.64
C TYR A 85 -8.17 2.78 11.95
N SER A 86 -7.93 2.12 13.08
CA SER A 86 -7.75 2.86 14.33
C SER A 86 -6.48 3.72 14.24
N LEU A 87 -6.43 4.84 14.97
CA LEU A 87 -5.19 5.64 15.02
C LEU A 87 -4.00 4.82 15.51
N GLN A 88 -4.24 3.84 16.40
CA GLN A 88 -3.21 2.92 16.87
C GLN A 88 -2.71 1.98 15.76
N GLU A 89 -3.61 1.41 14.95
CA GLU A 89 -3.26 0.60 13.76
C GLU A 89 -2.40 1.40 12.78
N ALA A 90 -2.69 2.69 12.62
CA ALA A 90 -1.94 3.60 11.75
C ALA A 90 -0.62 4.12 12.36
N GLY A 91 -0.33 3.82 13.64
CA GLY A 91 0.81 4.36 14.37
C GLY A 91 0.72 5.86 14.66
N ILE A 92 -0.48 6.44 14.60
CA ILE A 92 -0.72 7.86 14.85
C ILE A 92 -0.86 8.10 16.36
N ASN A 93 -0.10 9.06 16.87
CA ASN A 93 -0.28 9.59 18.22
C ASN A 93 -1.31 10.73 18.18
N PRO A 94 -2.45 10.64 18.89
CA PRO A 94 -3.49 11.68 18.88
C PRO A 94 -3.02 13.06 19.35
N ASN A 95 -1.92 13.13 20.11
CA ASN A 95 -1.40 14.38 20.69
C ASN A 95 -0.25 14.98 19.88
N LYS A 96 0.05 14.45 18.68
CA LYS A 96 1.14 14.95 17.83
C LYS A 96 0.64 15.26 16.43
N PRO A 97 1.11 16.37 15.82
CA PRO A 97 0.84 16.62 14.41
C PRO A 97 1.55 15.57 13.56
N PHE A 98 0.96 15.24 12.40
CA PHE A 98 1.56 14.35 11.42
C PHE A 98 1.21 14.82 10.01
N VAL A 99 1.97 14.34 9.03
CA VAL A 99 1.79 14.64 7.61
C VAL A 99 1.52 13.35 6.86
N ILE A 100 0.66 13.40 5.85
CA ILE A 100 0.41 12.27 4.96
C ILE A 100 1.20 12.50 3.67
N LYS A 101 2.12 11.59 3.34
CA LYS A 101 3.01 11.73 2.17
C LYS A 101 2.32 11.40 0.83
N ASN A 102 1.20 10.68 0.90
CA ASN A 102 0.50 10.16 -0.28
C ASN A 102 0.08 11.27 -1.25
N SER A 103 0.11 10.94 -2.54
CA SER A 103 -0.46 11.81 -3.58
C SER A 103 -1.97 11.59 -3.65
N TYR A 104 -2.69 12.60 -4.14
CA TYR A 104 -4.14 12.58 -4.22
C TYR A 104 -4.62 12.61 -5.68
N LEU A 105 -5.68 11.88 -5.97
CA LEU A 105 -6.40 11.89 -7.23
C LEU A 105 -7.80 12.44 -6.99
N CYS A 106 -8.18 13.49 -7.73
CA CYS A 106 -9.51 14.07 -7.65
C CYS A 106 -10.56 13.30 -8.45
N ASN A 107 -10.17 12.27 -9.21
CA ASN A 107 -11.06 11.49 -10.07
C ASN A 107 -10.80 9.98 -9.89
N PRO A 108 -11.79 9.20 -9.43
CA PRO A 108 -11.65 7.75 -9.25
C PRO A 108 -11.38 7.01 -10.58
N PHE A 109 -11.91 7.51 -11.69
CA PHE A 109 -11.72 6.91 -13.02
C PHE A 109 -10.30 7.09 -13.56
N MET A 110 -9.49 8.00 -12.98
CA MET A 110 -8.10 8.21 -13.37
C MET A 110 -7.11 7.34 -12.59
N ALA A 111 -7.55 6.58 -11.59
CA ALA A 111 -6.66 5.77 -10.76
C ALA A 111 -6.03 4.57 -11.51
N GLY A 112 -6.67 4.12 -12.59
CA GLY A 112 -6.16 3.03 -13.44
C GLY A 112 -5.26 3.46 -14.61
N ILE A 113 -5.13 4.77 -14.86
CA ILE A 113 -4.32 5.30 -15.98
C ILE A 113 -2.88 5.43 -15.48
N LYS A 114 -1.99 4.55 -15.96
CA LYS A 114 -0.55 4.57 -15.69
C LYS A 114 0.22 5.08 -16.89
#